data_AF-A0A848I2L3-F1
#
_entry.id   AF-A0A848I2L3-F1
#
_cell.length_a   1.000
_cell.length_b   1.000
_cell.length_c   1.000
_cell.angle_alpha   90.00
_cell.angle_beta   90.00
_cell.angle_gamma   90.00
#
_symmetry.space_group_name_H-M   'P 1'
#
loop_
_entity.id
_entity.type
_entity.pdbx_description
1 polymer ?
#
loop_
_entity_poly.entity_id
_entity_poly.type
_entity_poly.pdbx_seq_one_letter_code
_entity_poly.pdbx_strand_id
1 'polypeptide(L)' 'MLGVCRTKVYHLIQRGELETVKIDGSTLITTRSLEAFVDRHARIRGQ' A
#
# COMPACT_ATOMS: atom_id res chain seq x y z
N MET A 1 -9.13 -1.26 9.90
CA MET A 1 -8.61 -2.28 8.95
C MET A 1 -8.84 -1.74 7.54
N LEU A 2 -7.81 -1.68 6.69
CA LEU A 2 -7.84 -1.01 5.36
C LEU A 2 -8.77 -1.66 4.31
N GLY A 3 -9.61 -2.63 4.68
CA GLY A 3 -10.41 -3.42 3.74
C GLY A 3 -9.59 -4.35 2.82
N VAL A 4 -8.31 -4.58 3.13
CA VAL A 4 -7.39 -5.40 2.32
C VAL A 4 -6.80 -6.53 3.17
N CYS A 5 -6.75 -7.74 2.61
CA CYS A 5 -6.14 -8.89 3.25
C CYS A 5 -4.63 -8.69 3.44
N ARG A 6 -4.10 -9.10 4.60
CA ARG A 6 -2.67 -8.98 4.94
C ARG A 6 -1.75 -9.58 3.87
N THR A 7 -2.09 -10.76 3.34
CA THR A 7 -1.32 -11.42 2.28
C THR A 7 -1.24 -10.56 1.00
N LYS A 8 -2.32 -9.87 0.65
CA LYS A 8 -2.34 -8.96 -0.50
C LYS A 8 -1.46 -7.73 -0.24
N VAL A 9 -1.48 -7.19 0.97
CA VAL A 9 -0.58 -6.09 1.36
C VAL A 9 0.89 -6.49 1.17
N TYR A 10 1.30 -7.65 1.69
CA TYR A 10 2.68 -8.12 1.49
C TYR A 10 3.02 -8.36 0.01
N HIS A 11 2.07 -8.84 -0.79
CA HIS A 11 2.29 -9.01 -2.22
C HIS A 11 2.50 -7.67 -2.94
N LEU A 12 1.74 -6.63 -2.57
CA LEU A 12 1.92 -5.28 -3.11
C LEU A 12 3.27 -4.67 -2.70
N ILE A 13 3.73 -4.94 -1.47
CA ILE A 13 5.06 -4.54 -1.00
C ILE A 13 6.14 -5.26 -1.82
N GLN A 14 6.04 -6.58 -2.00
CA GLN A 14 6.99 -7.36 -2.81
C GLN A 14 7.04 -6.91 -4.28
N ARG A 15 5.92 -6.44 -4.83
CA ARG A 15 5.85 -5.88 -6.20
C ARG A 15 6.37 -4.45 -6.31
N GLY A 16 6.73 -3.81 -5.20
CA GLY A 16 7.18 -2.41 -5.17
C GLY A 16 6.05 -1.39 -5.37
N GLU A 17 4.78 -1.81 -5.25
CA GLU A 17 3.64 -0.91 -5.41
C GLU A 17 3.33 -0.11 -4.14
N LEU A 18 3.77 -0.61 -2.99
CA LEU A 18 3.71 0.06 -1.69
C LEU A 18 5.12 0.17 -1.11
N GLU A 19 5.54 1.40 -0.83
CA GLU A 19 6.79 1.68 -0.13
C GLU A 19 6.61 1.42 1.37
N THR A 20 7.67 0.91 1.99
CA THR A 20 7.68 0.62 3.42
C THR A 20 8.91 1.20 4.09
N VAL A 21 8.76 1.47 5.38
CA VAL A 21 9.85 1.83 6.28
C VAL A 21 9.86 0.87 7.46
N LYS A 22 11.04 0.45 7.89
CA LYS A 22 11.21 -0.37 9.08
C LYS A 22 11.55 0.53 10.27
N ILE A 23 10.68 0.56 11.28
CA ILE A 23 10.86 1.34 12.51
C ILE A 23 10.71 0.40 13.68
N ASP A 24 11.74 0.30 14.52
CA ASP A 24 11.77 -0.53 15.72
C ASP A 24 11.23 -1.97 15.49
N GLY A 25 11.76 -2.64 14.47
CA GLY A 25 11.35 -4.00 14.09
C GLY A 25 10.03 -4.11 13.32
N SER A 26 9.21 -3.07 13.32
CA SER A 26 7.91 -3.03 12.62
C SER A 26 8.05 -2.53 11.19
N THR A 27 7.39 -3.20 10.25
CA THR A 27 7.27 -2.73 8.85
C THR A 27 6.00 -1.89 8.73
N LEU A 28 6.18 -0.62 8.37
CA LEU A 28 5.11 0.36 8.21
C LEU A 28 5.00 0.80 6.75
N ILE A 29 3.79 1.06 6.28
CA ILE A 29 3.54 1.67 4.97
C ILE A 29 3.45 3.17 5.17
N THR A 30 4.16 3.95 4.34
CA THR A 30 4.10 5.41 4.46
C THR A 30 2.74 5.92 3.96
N THR A 31 2.16 6.91 4.66
CA THR A 31 0.88 7.51 4.26
C THR A 31 0.93 8.00 2.81
N ARG A 32 2.01 8.68 2.45
CA ARG A 32 2.27 9.15 1.08
C ARG A 32 2.20 8.02 0.04
N SER A 33 2.83 6.88 0.31
CA SER A 33 2.79 5.75 -0.63
C SER A 33 1.40 5.14 -0.73
N LEU A 34 0.66 5.07 0.37
CA LEU A 34 -0.70 4.53 0.39
C LEU A 34 -1.66 5.45 -0.39
N GLU A 35 -1.59 6.76 -0.18
CA GLU A 35 -2.37 7.76 -0.93
C GLU A 35 -2.08 7.69 -2.43
N ALA A 36 -0.79 7.67 -2.81
CA ALA A 36 -0.41 7.55 -4.21
C ALA A 36 -0.89 6.24 -4.85
N PHE A 37 -0.90 5.14 -4.09
CA PHE A 37 -1.48 3.87 -4.54
C PHE A 37 -2.99 4.00 -4.78
N VAL A 38 -3.72 4.58 -3.82
CA VAL A 38 -5.17 4.80 -3.96
C VAL A 38 -5.46 5.70 -5.16
N ASP A 39 -4.74 6.80 -5.34
CA ASP A 39 -4.95 7.73 -6.47
C ASP A 39 -4.77 7.07 -7.83
N ARG A 40 -3.74 6.22 -7.98
CA ARG A 40 -3.50 5.45 -9.22
C ARG A 40 -4.68 4.54 -9.55
N HIS A 41 -5.29 3.90 -8.55
CA HIS A 41 -6.37 2.94 -8.75
C HIS A 41 -7.78 3.54 -8.68
N ALA A 42 -7.96 4.68 -8.01
CA ALA A 42 -9.20 5.42 -7.95
C ALA A 42 -9.55 6.01 -9.32
N ARG A 43 -8.55 6.47 -10.09
CA ARG A 43 -8.74 6.90 -11.49
C ARG A 43 -9.23 5.79 -12.41
N ILE A 44 -8.95 4.52 -12.09
CA ILE A 44 -9.42 3.36 -12.87
C ILE A 44 -10.92 3.11 -12.65
N ARG A 45 -11.51 3.61 -11.56
CA ARG A 45 -12.96 3.49 -11.27
C ARG A 45 -13.79 4.69 -11.78
N GLY A 46 -13.18 5.61 -12.54
CA GLY A 46 -13.92 6.61 -13.30
C GLY A 46 -14.36 6.06 -14.66
N GLN A 47 -15.32 5.14 -14.66
CA GLN A 47 -16.20 4.79 -15.78
C GLN A 47 -17.61 4.56 -15.25
#